data_AF-A0A968WNQ9-F1
#
_entry.id   AF-A0A968WNQ9-F1
#
_cell.length_a   1.000
_cell.length_b   1.000
_cell.length_c   1.000
_cell.angle_alpha   90.00
_cell.angle_beta   90.00
_cell.angle_gamma   90.00
#
_symmetry.space_group_name_H-M   'P 1'
#
loop_
_entity.id
_entity.type
_entity.pdbx_description
1 polymer ?
#
loop_
_entity_poly.entity_id
_entity_poly.type
_entity_poly.pdbx_seq_one_letter_code
_entity_poly.pdbx_strand_id
1 'polypeptide(L)' 'EVGDQVRKGQTVCIIEAMKLMNEIDTESSGRVVEILVENAQPIEYGQILMRIDPN' A
#
# COMPACT_ATOMS: atom_id res chain seq x y z
N GLU A 1 -5.26 7.71 0.96
CA GLU A 1 -6.63 7.35 0.53
C GLU A 1 -6.71 7.28 -0.99
N VAL A 2 -7.80 6.75 -1.54
CA VAL A 2 -8.02 6.75 -3.00
C VAL A 2 -8.05 8.21 -3.48
N GLY A 3 -7.24 8.49 -4.49
CA GLY A 3 -7.10 9.81 -5.09
C GLY A 3 -5.86 10.59 -4.65
N ASP A 4 -5.13 10.14 -3.63
CA ASP A 4 -3.91 10.82 -3.15
C ASP A 4 -2.74 10.68 -4.12
N GLN A 5 -1.89 11.71 -4.18
CA GLN A 5 -0.58 11.60 -4.82
C GLN A 5 0.46 11.00 -3.86
N VAL A 6 1.24 10.07 -4.37
CA VAL A 6 2.34 9.40 -3.67
C VAL A 6 3.65 9.59 -4.45
N ARG A 7 4.76 9.66 -3.72
CA ARG A 7 6.11 9.72 -4.29
C ARG A 7 6.82 8.38 -4.11
N LYS A 8 7.72 8.03 -5.02
CA LYS A 8 8.58 6.86 -4.86
C LYS A 8 9.27 6.87 -3.48
N GLY A 9 9.17 5.75 -2.77
CA GLY A 9 9.70 5.57 -1.41
C GLY A 9 8.80 6.12 -0.31
N GLN A 10 7.63 6.68 -0.64
CA GLN A 10 6.66 7.08 0.37
C GLN A 10 5.97 5.84 0.94
N THR A 11 5.92 5.76 2.27
CA THR A 11 5.15 4.75 3.00
C THR A 11 3.66 4.96 2.77
N VAL A 12 2.96 3.89 2.40
CA VAL A 12 1.53 3.91 2.03
C VAL A 12 0.66 3.05 2.92
N CYS A 13 1.23 2.03 3.56
CA CYS A 13 0.53 1.28 4.60
C CYS A 13 1.53 0.63 5.56
N ILE A 14 1.02 0.20 6.70
CA ILE A 14 1.76 -0.58 7.70
C ILE A 14 1.02 -1.91 7.84
N ILE A 15 1.75 -3.02 7.75
CA ILE A 15 1.20 -4.36 7.93
C ILE A 15 1.80 -5.00 9.17
N GLU A 16 1.01 -5.81 9.87
CA GLU A 16 1.50 -6.65 10.95
C GLU A 16 1.81 -8.05 10.43
N ALA A 17 3.07 -8.47 10.52
CA ALA A 17 3.51 -9.81 10.16
C ALA A 17 4.36 -10.39 11.30
N MET A 18 3.98 -11.56 11.83
CA MET A 18 4.74 -12.26 12.88
C MET A 18 5.06 -11.39 14.12
N LYS A 19 4.09 -10.55 14.55
CA LYS A 19 4.23 -9.56 15.64
C LYS A 19 5.19 -8.40 15.35
N LEU A 20 5.58 -8.22 14.09
CA LEU A 20 6.36 -7.08 13.62
C LEU A 20 5.48 -6.18 12.77
N MET A 21 5.64 -4.87 12.95
CA MET A 21 5.01 -3.87 12.11
C MET A 21 5.99 -3.52 11.00
N ASN A 22 5.59 -3.77 9.75
CA ASN A 22 6.39 -3.52 8.57
C ASN A 22 5.74 -2.39 7.77
N GLU A 23 6.55 -1.41 7.39
CA GLU A 23 6.16 -0.34 6.48
C GLU A 23 6.22 -0.85 5.04
N ILE A 24 5.20 -0.52 4.25
CA ILE A 24 5.17 -0.78 2.82
C ILE A 24 5.34 0.54 2.09
N ASP A 25 6.41 0.62 1.31
CA ASP A 25 6.76 1.79 0.53
C ASP A 25 6.39 1.62 -0.94
N THR A 26 6.09 2.74 -1.59
CA THR A 26 5.80 2.73 -3.03
C THR A 26 7.08 2.63 -3.85
N GLU A 27 7.05 1.79 -4.89
CA GLU A 27 8.18 1.69 -5.83
C GLU A 27 8.15 2.78 -6.92
N SER A 28 7.01 3.45 -7.08
CA SER A 28 6.75 4.46 -8.11
C SER A 28 5.97 5.65 -7.54
N SER A 29 6.21 6.83 -8.11
CA SER A 29 5.34 7.99 -7.90
C SER A 29 4.07 7.87 -8.73
N GLY A 30 2.97 8.42 -8.25
CA GLY A 30 1.70 8.39 -8.98
C GLY A 30 0.50 8.74 -8.10
N ARG A 31 -0.68 8.38 -8.56
CA ARG A 31 -1.95 8.56 -7.83
C ARG A 31 -2.50 7.23 -7.36
N VAL A 32 -2.99 7.16 -6.12
CA VAL A 32 -3.70 5.98 -5.60
C VAL A 32 -5.04 5.86 -6.32
N VAL A 33 -5.22 4.79 -7.09
CA VAL A 33 -6.46 4.55 -7.86
C VAL A 33 -7.45 3.70 -7.07
N GLU A 34 -6.92 2.74 -6.31
CA GLU A 34 -7.72 1.71 -5.66
C GLU A 34 -6.97 1.16 -4.45
N ILE A 35 -7.69 0.94 -3.36
CA ILE A 35 -7.21 0.22 -2.17
C ILE A 35 -8.03 -1.06 -2.11
N LEU A 36 -7.34 -2.21 -2.19
CA LEU A 36 -7.95 -3.54 -2.36
C LEU A 36 -8.07 -4.31 -1.04
N VAL A 37 -7.69 -3.67 0.06
CA VAL A 37 -7.69 -4.25 1.41
C VAL A 37 -8.30 -3.28 2.41
N GLU A 38 -9.03 -3.83 3.37
CA GLU A 38 -9.58 -3.08 4.48
C GLU A 38 -8.61 -3.08 5.68
N ASN A 39 -8.78 -2.11 6.57
CA ASN A 39 -7.98 -2.06 7.80
C ASN A 39 -8.25 -3.30 8.65
N ALA A 40 -7.19 -3.88 9.24
CA ALA A 40 -7.22 -5.13 10.00
C ALA A 40 -7.68 -6.38 9.22
N GLN A 41 -7.78 -6.30 7.88
CA GLN A 41 -8.03 -7.48 7.06
C GLN A 41 -6.77 -8.37 7.00
N PRO A 42 -6.88 -9.70 7.24
CA PRO A 42 -5.79 -10.63 7.01
C PRO A 42 -5.39 -10.65 5.53
N ILE A 43 -4.08 -10.66 5.27
CA ILE A 43 -3.52 -10.73 3.92
C ILE A 43 -2.55 -11.91 3.79
N GLU A 44 -2.36 -12.37 2.56
CA GLU A 44 -1.40 -13.42 2.22
C GLU A 44 -0.18 -12.88 1.49
N TYR A 45 0.90 -13.65 1.51
CA TYR A 45 2.10 -13.31 0.75
C TYR A 45 1.80 -13.22 -0.75
N GLY A 46 2.20 -12.11 -1.37
CA GLY A 46 1.95 -11.85 -2.79
C GLY A 46 0.56 -11.28 -3.10
N GLN A 47 -0.29 -11.04 -2.09
CA GLN A 47 -1.57 -10.36 -2.29
C GLN A 47 -1.37 -8.90 -2.68
N ILE A 48 -2.18 -8.43 -3.63
CA ILE A 48 -2.18 -7.03 -4.07
C ILE A 48 -2.94 -6.19 -3.04
N LEU A 49 -2.30 -5.13 -2.53
CA LEU A 49 -2.88 -4.26 -1.50
C LEU A 49 -3.50 -2.97 -2.07
N MET A 50 -2.87 -2.38 -3.07
CA MET A 50 -3.30 -1.13 -3.68
C MET A 50 -2.82 -1.00 -5.12
N ARG A 51 -3.47 -0.13 -5.90
CA ARG A 51 -3.08 0.21 -7.26
C ARG A 51 -2.68 1.66 -7.35
N ILE A 52 -1.54 1.91 -7.97
CA ILE A 52 -0.99 3.24 -8.21
C ILE A 52 -0.93 3.45 -9.72
N ASP A 53 -1.45 4.59 -10.18
CA ASP A 53 -1.31 5.06 -11.55
C ASP A 53 -0.14 6.05 -11.64
N PRO A 54 0.95 5.74 -12.36
CA PRO A 54 2.11 6.63 -12.50
C PRO A 54 1.91 7.79 -13.48
N ASN A 55 0.74 7.90 -14.13
CA ASN A 55 0.41 8.94 -15.12
C ASN A 55 0.57 10.39 -14.61
#